data_AF-A0A1Y1KLH3-F1
#
_entry.id   AF-A0A1Y1KLH3-F1
#
_cell.length_a   1.000
_cell.length_b   1.000
_cell.length_c   1.000
_cell.angle_alpha   90.00
_cell.angle_beta   90.00
_cell.angle_gamma   90.00
#
_symmetry.space_group_name_H-M   'P 1'
#
loop_
_entity.id
_entity.type
_entity.pdbx_description
1 polymer ?
#
loop_
_entity_poly.entity_id
_entity_poly.type
_entity_poly.pdbx_seq_one_letter_code
_entity_poly.pdbx_strand_id
1 'polypeptide(L)'
;MDQLPARLSQDALATSSETTINLIEVFAKRTFDRSAFVTPECYQSPRGSKSEKSETPFPAGPILLGSAQLDFLPLFQGREIFTQSLLIHKSEQPYDDDMVPVNLMPCLMVEVNIEGDGWLPRKYTNILSVTIESIYNLPNVMSADMDYSVSVNIPNAHSEQEHVVIHGGTWKTGTNMCNMKLWPKGHDPEVNRETCYRMADTVDTIHNKINANLEKVANPGSDPRVEFNVIKRNYLMEQASRLFRKNLKDYRHLPLEVFISRPGMPKDAANSLHLMANVDLSTLLYPGVSRCRASCGLRTFHKKEILQRTGLQSSYFAPDVNVGKCATPVVDKKGGKAKDDKSKASKSDKGASSKVQDLKQLLPSPVVVEEPPSVLVYGNQQGERTFIVVEIELQKPLEMQRPIEDLTVE
;
A
#
# COMPACT_ATOMS: atom_id res chain seq x y z
N MET A 1 21.35 -56.94 19.15
CA MET A 1 21.43 -57.54 17.81
C MET A 1 20.26 -56.98 17.02
N ASP A 2 20.44 -55.82 16.40
CA ASP A 2 21.08 -55.66 15.07
C ASP A 2 20.07 -56.07 13.99
N GLN A 3 19.76 -55.29 12.95
CA GLN A 3 20.62 -54.37 12.22
C GLN A 3 19.79 -53.48 11.28
N LEU A 4 20.25 -52.24 11.10
CA LEU A 4 20.01 -51.40 9.91
C LEU A 4 20.51 -52.12 8.63
N PRO A 5 20.07 -51.64 7.45
CA PRO A 5 20.98 -50.80 6.63
C PRO A 5 20.24 -49.55 6.09
N ALA A 6 20.75 -48.30 6.21
CA ALA A 6 21.85 -47.67 5.44
C ALA A 6 21.68 -47.85 3.92
N ARG A 7 21.70 -46.86 3.03
CA ARG A 7 22.03 -45.43 2.96
C ARG A 7 21.53 -45.00 1.57
N LEU A 8 21.07 -43.76 1.38
CA LEU A 8 21.27 -43.06 0.10
C LEU A 8 21.26 -41.53 0.36
N SER A 9 22.47 -40.99 0.20
CA SER A 9 22.89 -39.62 -0.12
C SER A 9 22.25 -38.43 0.62
N GLN A 10 23.07 -37.86 1.51
CA GLN A 10 23.20 -36.42 1.68
C GLN A 10 23.44 -35.79 0.29
N ASP A 11 22.51 -34.93 -0.14
CA ASP A 11 22.75 -33.72 -0.93
C ASP A 11 21.40 -33.07 -1.28
N ALA A 12 20.87 -32.30 -0.34
CA ALA A 12 19.89 -31.24 -0.59
C ALA A 12 19.79 -30.35 0.67
N LEU A 13 20.91 -29.74 1.04
CA LEU A 13 20.88 -28.57 1.92
C LEU A 13 20.38 -27.38 1.09
N ALA A 14 19.45 -26.63 1.68
CA ALA A 14 18.80 -25.42 1.18
C ALA A 14 17.56 -25.63 0.30
N THR A 15 16.37 -25.49 0.91
CA THR A 15 15.29 -24.65 0.36
C THR A 15 14.15 -24.45 1.36
N SER A 16 13.76 -23.18 1.51
CA SER A 16 12.51 -22.63 2.06
C SER A 16 11.91 -23.24 3.34
N SER A 17 12.08 -22.53 4.45
CA SER A 17 11.14 -22.62 5.57
C SER A 17 9.81 -21.97 5.17
N GLU A 18 8.94 -22.74 4.49
CA GLU A 18 7.51 -22.40 4.43
C GLU A 18 6.97 -22.48 5.86
N THR A 19 6.64 -21.32 6.43
CA THR A 19 5.92 -21.27 7.70
C THR A 19 4.48 -21.66 7.39
N THR A 20 4.15 -22.94 7.59
CA THR A 20 2.78 -23.42 7.54
C THR A 20 1.99 -22.70 8.63
N ILE A 21 1.00 -21.90 8.24
CA ILE A 21 0.06 -21.32 9.19
C ILE A 21 -0.76 -22.49 9.76
N ASN A 22 -0.50 -22.84 11.02
CA ASN A 22 -1.35 -23.78 11.75
C ASN A 22 -2.76 -23.22 11.83
N LEU A 23 -3.75 -24.12 11.71
CA LEU A 23 -5.19 -23.89 11.63
C LEU A 23 -5.66 -22.59 12.33
N ILE A 24 -6.23 -21.66 11.55
CA ILE A 24 -6.99 -20.53 12.10
C ILE A 24 -8.44 -21.00 12.25
N GLU A 25 -8.88 -21.25 13.48
CA GLU A 25 -10.30 -21.49 13.74
C GLU A 25 -11.03 -20.15 13.86
N VAL A 26 -12.04 -19.96 13.01
CA VAL A 26 -12.87 -18.75 12.98
C VAL A 26 -14.29 -19.14 13.40
N PHE A 27 -14.69 -18.76 14.60
CA PHE A 27 -16.05 -18.98 15.09
C PHE A 27 -16.88 -17.72 14.89
N ALA A 28 -17.94 -17.80 14.08
CA ALA A 28 -18.89 -16.71 13.88
C ALA A 28 -20.20 -17.04 14.60
N LYS A 29 -20.55 -16.29 15.66
CA LYS A 29 -21.86 -16.40 16.31
C LYS A 29 -22.81 -15.36 15.71
N ARG A 30 -23.89 -15.83 15.08
CA ARG A 30 -24.94 -14.97 14.52
C ARG A 30 -25.94 -14.60 15.63
N THR A 31 -25.87 -13.38 16.15
CA THR A 31 -26.92 -12.83 17.02
C THR A 31 -27.95 -12.11 16.15
N PHE A 32 -29.02 -12.82 15.79
CA PHE A 32 -30.19 -12.21 15.15
C PHE A 32 -31.27 -12.08 16.22
N ASP A 33 -31.39 -10.93 16.85
CA ASP A 33 -32.49 -10.68 17.78
C ASP A 33 -33.73 -10.22 16.98
N ARG A 34 -34.61 -11.18 16.69
CA ARG A 34 -35.89 -10.92 15.98
C ARG A 34 -36.90 -10.16 16.85
N SER A 35 -36.66 -10.02 18.15
CA SER A 35 -37.63 -9.41 19.06
C SER A 35 -37.77 -7.90 18.90
N ALA A 36 -36.81 -7.24 18.24
CA ALA A 36 -36.82 -5.79 18.00
C ALA A 36 -37.71 -5.33 16.82
N PHE A 37 -38.28 -6.26 16.04
CA PHE A 37 -39.11 -5.94 14.86
C PHE A 37 -40.61 -6.06 15.08
N VAL A 38 -41.08 -6.24 16.32
CA VAL A 38 -42.52 -6.23 16.62
C VAL A 38 -42.88 -4.88 17.23
N THR A 39 -43.19 -3.89 16.39
CA THR A 39 -44.10 -2.82 16.78
C THR A 39 -45.52 -3.28 16.40
N PRO A 40 -46.40 -3.53 17.39
CA PRO A 40 -47.81 -3.73 17.10
C PRO A 40 -48.47 -2.36 16.85
N GLU A 41 -49.46 -2.35 15.98
CA GLU A 41 -50.40 -1.24 15.75
C GLU A 41 -49.90 -0.05 14.91
N CYS A 42 -50.12 -0.15 13.60
CA CYS A 42 -50.85 0.85 12.83
C CYS A 42 -51.12 0.29 11.44
N TYR A 43 -52.36 -0.10 11.17
CA TYR A 43 -53.08 0.00 9.88
C TYR A 43 -54.36 -0.82 10.01
N GLN A 44 -55.44 -0.14 10.38
CA GLN A 44 -56.80 -0.69 10.26
C GLN A 44 -57.09 -0.93 8.78
N SER A 45 -57.39 -2.18 8.42
CA SER A 45 -57.76 -2.56 7.05
C SER A 45 -59.19 -2.14 6.72
N PRO A 46 -59.49 -1.64 5.50
CA PRO A 46 -60.78 -1.82 4.91
C PRO A 46 -60.81 -3.13 4.11
N ARG A 47 -61.72 -4.00 4.55
CA ARG A 47 -62.35 -5.13 3.87
C ARG A 47 -61.99 -5.38 2.39
N GLY A 48 -61.49 -6.59 2.16
CA GLY A 48 -61.99 -7.46 1.08
C GLY A 48 -61.23 -7.46 -0.23
N SER A 49 -60.25 -8.35 -0.36
CA SER A 49 -59.99 -9.10 -1.60
C SER A 49 -59.06 -10.28 -1.29
N LYS A 50 -59.17 -11.32 -2.12
CA LYS A 50 -58.69 -12.69 -1.91
C LYS A 50 -57.18 -12.75 -1.63
N SER A 51 -56.78 -13.61 -0.69
CA SER A 51 -55.38 -13.94 -0.43
C SER A 51 -54.78 -14.70 -1.63
N GLU A 52 -54.10 -13.99 -2.51
CA GLU A 52 -53.03 -14.60 -3.27
C GLU A 52 -51.84 -14.74 -2.33
N LYS A 53 -51.55 -15.98 -1.94
CA LYS A 53 -50.25 -16.33 -1.39
C LYS A 53 -49.23 -16.06 -2.49
N SER A 54 -48.65 -14.86 -2.53
CA SER A 54 -47.40 -14.65 -3.25
C SER A 54 -46.32 -15.39 -2.45
N GLU A 55 -46.13 -16.67 -2.74
CA GLU A 55 -44.88 -17.34 -2.43
C GLU A 55 -43.80 -16.61 -3.22
N THR A 56 -43.14 -15.63 -2.59
CA THR A 56 -41.90 -15.08 -3.12
C THR A 56 -40.96 -16.27 -3.32
N PRO A 57 -40.52 -16.56 -4.55
CA PRO A 57 -39.63 -17.69 -4.79
C PRO A 57 -38.43 -17.51 -3.89
N PHE A 58 -38.13 -18.50 -3.03
CA PHE A 58 -36.85 -18.49 -2.33
C PHE A 58 -35.76 -18.39 -3.41
N PRO A 59 -34.87 -17.39 -3.32
CA PRO A 59 -33.86 -17.20 -4.34
C PRO A 59 -33.05 -18.49 -4.47
N ALA A 60 -32.91 -18.94 -5.71
CA ALA A 60 -32.24 -20.18 -6.06
C ALA A 60 -30.73 -20.02 -5.89
N GLY A 61 -30.26 -20.05 -4.64
CA GLY A 61 -28.83 -19.98 -4.32
C GLY A 61 -28.51 -19.05 -3.15
N PRO A 62 -27.26 -19.09 -2.65
CA PRO A 62 -26.81 -18.19 -1.61
C PRO A 62 -26.91 -16.73 -2.07
N ILE A 63 -27.56 -15.89 -1.28
CA ILE A 63 -27.60 -14.43 -1.50
C ILE A 63 -26.41 -13.79 -0.77
N LEU A 64 -25.66 -12.94 -1.46
CA LEU A 64 -24.65 -12.09 -0.83
C LEU A 64 -25.34 -11.05 0.07
N LEU A 65 -25.21 -11.20 1.39
CA LEU A 65 -25.76 -10.24 2.36
C LEU A 65 -24.88 -9.00 2.52
N GLY A 66 -23.60 -9.09 2.17
CA GLY A 66 -22.62 -8.04 2.27
C GLY A 66 -21.22 -8.57 2.57
N SER A 67 -20.30 -7.67 2.87
CA SER A 67 -18.89 -7.94 3.17
C SER A 67 -18.49 -7.30 4.50
N ALA A 68 -17.55 -7.91 5.20
CA ALA A 68 -16.94 -7.35 6.40
C ALA A 68 -15.44 -7.67 6.42
N GLN A 69 -14.66 -6.89 7.17
CA GLN A 69 -13.21 -7.03 7.22
C GLN A 69 -12.72 -7.42 8.60
N LEU A 70 -12.10 -8.59 8.70
CA LEU A 70 -11.45 -9.08 9.92
C LEU A 70 -9.98 -8.59 9.95
N ASP A 71 -9.59 -7.88 11.00
CA ASP A 71 -8.23 -7.36 11.15
C ASP A 71 -7.41 -8.25 12.09
N PHE A 72 -6.44 -8.97 11.54
CA PHE A 72 -5.56 -9.85 12.32
C PHE A 72 -4.44 -9.13 13.07
N LEU A 73 -4.36 -7.80 13.01
CA LEU A 73 -3.37 -7.01 13.77
C LEU A 73 -3.18 -7.45 15.23
N PRO A 74 -4.24 -7.74 16.03
CA PRO A 74 -4.07 -8.13 17.43
C PRO A 74 -3.18 -9.36 17.61
N LEU A 75 -3.21 -10.27 16.65
CA LEU A 75 -2.37 -11.45 16.64
C LEU A 75 -0.89 -11.04 16.55
N PHE A 76 -0.57 -10.15 15.60
CA PHE A 76 0.77 -9.58 15.43
C PHE A 76 1.25 -8.72 16.60
N GLN A 77 0.35 -8.29 17.48
CA GLN A 77 0.68 -7.62 18.73
C GLN A 77 1.00 -8.61 19.87
N GLY A 78 0.98 -9.91 19.59
CA GLY A 78 1.30 -10.98 20.54
C GLY A 78 0.08 -11.59 21.23
N ARG A 79 -1.15 -11.31 20.77
CA ARG A 79 -2.33 -12.02 21.25
C ARG A 79 -2.46 -13.35 20.52
N GLU A 80 -2.82 -14.40 21.23
CA GLU A 80 -3.10 -15.72 20.63
C GLU A 80 -4.60 -15.87 20.32
N ILE A 81 -5.43 -15.19 21.11
CA ILE A 81 -6.89 -15.19 20.98
C ILE A 81 -7.39 -13.75 20.98
N PHE A 82 -8.31 -13.43 20.07
CA PHE A 82 -9.06 -12.18 20.13
C PHE A 82 -10.46 -12.32 19.52
N THR A 83 -11.37 -11.48 20.00
CA THR A 83 -12.73 -11.36 19.46
C THR A 83 -12.90 -10.00 18.79
N GLN A 84 -13.56 -9.97 17.63
CA GLN A 84 -13.87 -8.74 16.89
C GLN A 84 -15.34 -8.71 16.45
N SER A 85 -15.96 -7.55 16.60
CA SER A 85 -17.31 -7.24 16.10
C SER A 85 -17.18 -6.67 14.68
N LEU A 86 -17.72 -7.37 13.69
CA LEU A 86 -17.61 -7.05 12.27
C LEU A 86 -18.96 -6.60 11.69
N LEU A 87 -19.06 -5.32 11.37
CA LEU A 87 -20.22 -4.76 10.67
C LEU A 87 -20.28 -5.31 9.23
N ILE A 88 -21.43 -5.83 8.81
CA ILE A 88 -21.62 -6.28 7.43
C ILE A 88 -22.09 -5.09 6.60
N HIS A 89 -21.26 -4.68 5.64
CA HIS A 89 -21.54 -3.63 4.68
C HIS A 89 -22.13 -4.22 3.39
N LYS A 90 -23.23 -3.64 2.91
CA LYS A 90 -23.76 -3.94 1.58
C LYS A 90 -22.95 -3.23 0.51
N SER A 91 -22.85 -3.82 -0.68
CA SER A 91 -22.15 -3.24 -1.84
C SER A 91 -22.79 -1.92 -2.29
N GLU A 92 -24.12 -1.82 -2.15
CA GLU A 92 -24.89 -0.61 -2.44
C GLU A 92 -25.13 0.15 -1.14
N GLN A 93 -24.60 1.37 -1.03
CA GLN A 93 -25.00 2.30 0.02
C GLN A 93 -26.36 2.88 -0.36
N PRO A 94 -27.41 2.65 0.44
CA PRO A 94 -28.70 3.27 0.18
C PRO A 94 -28.59 4.79 0.31
N TYR A 95 -29.16 5.52 -0.66
CA TYR A 95 -29.34 6.97 -0.55
C TYR A 95 -30.68 7.26 0.16
N ASP A 96 -30.64 8.16 1.13
CA ASP A 96 -31.77 8.70 1.92
C ASP A 96 -32.70 7.67 2.57
N ASP A 97 -33.76 7.23 1.89
CA ASP A 97 -34.91 6.57 2.53
C ASP A 97 -34.63 5.13 3.00
N ASP A 98 -33.59 4.49 2.46
CA ASP A 98 -33.17 3.14 2.82
C ASP A 98 -31.97 3.14 3.80
N MET A 99 -31.55 4.31 4.32
CA MET A 99 -30.46 4.41 5.28
C MET A 99 -30.84 3.76 6.62
N VAL A 100 -30.13 2.69 6.97
CA VAL A 100 -30.28 2.01 8.25
C VAL A 100 -29.25 2.56 9.24
N PRO A 101 -29.66 3.02 10.43
CA PRO A 101 -28.74 3.37 11.51
C PRO A 101 -27.70 2.28 11.76
N VAL A 102 -26.44 2.66 12.01
CA VAL A 102 -25.31 1.72 12.17
C VAL A 102 -25.58 0.64 13.24
N ASN A 103 -26.26 1.01 14.32
CA ASN A 103 -26.66 0.10 15.41
C ASN A 103 -27.71 -0.96 15.00
N LEU A 104 -28.42 -0.75 13.88
CA LEU A 104 -29.37 -1.70 13.32
C LEU A 104 -28.78 -2.50 12.15
N MET A 105 -27.54 -2.19 11.75
CA MET A 105 -26.86 -2.96 10.71
C MET A 105 -26.42 -4.33 11.23
N PRO A 106 -26.48 -5.37 10.40
CA PRO A 106 -26.07 -6.71 10.78
C PRO A 106 -24.58 -6.74 11.15
N CYS A 107 -24.27 -7.41 12.25
CA CYS A 107 -22.92 -7.54 12.78
C CYS A 107 -22.59 -9.01 13.06
N LEU A 108 -21.35 -9.41 12.77
CA LEU A 108 -20.80 -10.72 13.10
C LEU A 108 -19.86 -10.60 14.29
N MET A 109 -20.07 -11.40 15.32
CA MET A 109 -19.09 -11.58 16.37
C MET A 109 -18.17 -12.73 15.96
N VAL A 110 -16.90 -12.41 15.72
CA VAL A 110 -15.89 -13.36 15.28
C VAL A 110 -14.85 -13.52 16.36
N GLU A 111 -14.60 -14.75 16.78
CA GLU A 111 -13.46 -15.11 17.61
C GLU A 111 -12.42 -15.81 16.74
N VAL A 112 -11.16 -15.40 16.94
CA VAL A 112 -9.99 -15.97 16.28
C VAL A 112 -9.08 -16.52 17.36
N ASN A 113 -8.74 -17.80 17.21
CA ASN A 113 -7.79 -18.49 18.05
C ASN A 113 -6.72 -19.12 17.15
N ILE A 114 -5.45 -18.87 17.45
CA ILE A 114 -4.33 -19.60 16.83
C ILE A 114 -3.78 -20.60 17.84
N GLU A 115 -3.88 -21.88 17.50
CA GLU A 115 -3.27 -22.95 18.28
C GLU A 115 -1.80 -23.17 17.87
N GLY A 116 -0.92 -23.21 18.88
CA GLY A 116 0.48 -23.60 18.72
C GLY A 116 1.50 -22.52 19.12
N ASP A 117 2.63 -22.97 19.67
CA ASP A 117 3.73 -22.09 20.07
C ASP A 117 4.44 -21.49 18.84
N GLY A 118 4.57 -20.15 18.80
CA GLY A 118 5.57 -19.49 17.95
C GLY A 118 5.18 -19.19 16.49
N TRP A 119 3.89 -19.09 16.17
CA TRP A 119 3.42 -18.75 14.81
C TRP A 119 3.92 -17.37 14.32
N LEU A 120 4.26 -16.44 15.23
CA LEU A 120 5.01 -15.22 14.92
C LEU A 120 6.48 -15.38 15.28
N PRO A 121 7.39 -15.11 14.32
CA PRO A 121 8.77 -14.81 14.66
C PRO A 121 8.85 -13.74 15.77
N ARG A 122 9.32 -14.08 16.97
CA ARG A 122 9.57 -13.11 18.07
C ARG A 122 10.64 -12.05 17.74
N LYS A 123 11.07 -11.96 16.47
CA LYS A 123 12.07 -11.05 15.92
C LYS A 123 11.46 -9.79 15.27
N TYR A 124 10.13 -9.64 15.26
CA TYR A 124 9.50 -8.38 14.86
C TYR A 124 9.72 -7.30 15.91
N THR A 125 10.00 -6.09 15.44
CA THR A 125 10.25 -4.96 16.33
C THR A 125 9.12 -3.96 16.31
N ASN A 126 8.50 -3.75 15.15
CA ASN A 126 7.55 -2.66 14.96
C ASN A 126 6.62 -2.89 13.76
N ILE A 127 5.54 -2.11 13.69
CA ILE A 127 4.63 -2.05 12.55
C ILE A 127 4.69 -0.62 12.00
N LEU A 128 4.94 -0.51 10.69
CA LEU A 128 4.99 0.75 9.95
C LEU A 128 3.76 0.84 9.06
N SER A 129 2.98 1.90 9.25
CA SER A 129 1.83 2.24 8.42
C SER A 129 2.17 3.48 7.60
N VAL A 130 1.89 3.42 6.30
CA VAL A 130 1.97 4.55 5.38
C VAL A 130 0.58 4.86 4.88
N THR A 131 0.14 6.11 5.03
CA THR A 131 -1.11 6.61 4.47
C THR A 131 -0.80 7.65 3.41
N ILE A 132 -1.27 7.43 2.18
CA ILE A 132 -1.23 8.42 1.10
C ILE A 132 -2.61 9.07 1.04
N GLU A 133 -2.69 10.37 1.28
CA GLU A 133 -3.96 11.09 1.37
C GLU A 133 -4.39 11.59 0.00
N SER A 134 -3.95 12.79 -0.37
CA SER A 134 -4.36 13.47 -1.59
C SER A 134 -3.26 14.39 -2.11
N ILE A 135 -3.30 14.61 -3.42
CA ILE A 135 -2.52 15.64 -4.11
C ILE A 135 -3.41 16.86 -4.33
N TYR A 136 -2.94 18.02 -3.91
CA TYR A 136 -3.62 19.30 -3.98
C TYR A 136 -2.90 20.24 -4.95
N ASN A 137 -3.58 21.30 -5.37
CA ASN A 137 -3.05 22.31 -6.31
C ASN A 137 -2.60 21.71 -7.63
N LEU A 138 -3.49 20.95 -8.27
CA LEU A 138 -3.17 20.19 -9.47
C LEU A 138 -2.77 21.12 -10.64
N PRO A 139 -1.69 20.82 -11.37
CA PRO A 139 -1.34 21.52 -12.61
C PRO A 139 -2.33 21.15 -13.72
N ASN A 140 -2.48 22.02 -14.73
CA ASN A 140 -3.39 21.80 -15.86
C ASN A 140 -3.08 20.55 -16.69
N VAL A 141 -1.87 19.99 -16.56
CA VAL A 141 -1.48 18.75 -17.25
C VAL A 141 -2.10 17.50 -16.61
N MET A 142 -2.65 17.61 -15.40
CA MET A 142 -3.35 16.53 -14.71
C MET A 142 -4.86 16.67 -14.94
N SER A 143 -5.54 15.55 -15.18
CA SER A 143 -6.98 15.52 -15.48
C SER A 143 -7.66 14.25 -14.97
N ALA A 144 -9.00 14.26 -14.93
CA ALA A 144 -9.79 13.17 -14.35
C ALA A 144 -9.69 11.84 -15.13
N ASP A 145 -9.29 11.89 -16.41
CA ASP A 145 -9.13 10.76 -17.31
C ASP A 145 -7.74 10.08 -17.24
N MET A 146 -6.89 10.47 -16.28
CA MET A 146 -5.55 9.89 -16.10
C MET A 146 -5.50 8.86 -14.97
N ASP A 147 -4.59 7.90 -15.12
CA ASP A 147 -4.25 6.93 -14.09
C ASP A 147 -3.19 7.49 -13.15
N TYR A 148 -3.52 7.56 -11.87
CA TYR A 148 -2.64 8.04 -10.81
C TYR A 148 -2.08 6.89 -9.99
N SER A 149 -0.75 6.82 -9.90
CA SER A 149 -0.03 5.83 -9.09
C SER A 149 1.03 6.50 -8.23
N VAL A 150 1.25 5.98 -7.03
CA VAL A 150 2.27 6.46 -6.09
C VAL A 150 3.12 5.28 -5.65
N SER A 151 4.44 5.44 -5.64
CA SER A 151 5.38 4.49 -5.07
C SER A 151 6.09 5.12 -3.89
N VAL A 152 6.11 4.41 -2.77
CA VAL A 152 6.86 4.79 -1.57
C VAL A 152 7.90 3.71 -1.30
N ASN A 153 9.17 4.09 -1.11
CA ASN A 153 10.19 3.12 -0.74
C ASN A 153 10.23 2.98 0.77
N ILE A 154 9.81 1.82 1.28
CA ILE A 154 9.82 1.49 2.70
C ILE A 154 10.36 0.09 2.92
N PRO A 155 10.97 -0.19 4.09
CA PRO A 155 11.40 -1.54 4.42
C PRO A 155 10.19 -2.46 4.58
N ASN A 156 10.36 -3.74 4.27
CA ASN A 156 9.38 -4.77 4.56
C ASN A 156 9.98 -5.94 5.36
N ALA A 157 9.23 -7.04 5.49
CA ALA A 157 9.66 -8.22 6.22
C ALA A 157 10.83 -8.99 5.58
N HIS A 158 11.04 -8.84 4.27
CA HIS A 158 11.91 -9.70 3.45
C HIS A 158 12.99 -8.93 2.67
N SER A 159 12.92 -7.60 2.67
CA SER A 159 13.72 -6.67 1.89
C SER A 159 13.98 -5.40 2.70
N GLU A 160 15.22 -4.94 2.59
CA GLU A 160 15.71 -3.71 3.20
C GLU A 160 15.13 -2.45 2.53
N GLN A 161 14.74 -2.57 1.26
CA GLN A 161 14.06 -1.52 0.49
C GLN A 161 13.05 -2.19 -0.44
N GLU A 162 11.75 -1.95 -0.22
CA GLU A 162 10.68 -2.36 -1.12
C GLU A 162 9.91 -1.13 -1.61
N HIS A 163 9.59 -1.13 -2.89
CA HIS A 163 8.67 -0.16 -3.45
C HIS A 163 7.24 -0.63 -3.22
N VAL A 164 6.54 0.05 -2.30
CA VAL A 164 5.11 -0.13 -2.10
C VAL A 164 4.37 0.79 -3.06
N VAL A 165 3.61 0.19 -3.96
CA VAL A 165 2.93 0.90 -5.04
C VAL A 165 1.43 0.90 -4.79
N ILE A 166 0.85 2.09 -4.83
CA ILE A 166 -0.58 2.35 -4.65
C ILE A 166 -1.12 2.89 -5.97
N HIS A 167 -2.09 2.19 -6.53
CA HIS A 167 -2.74 2.55 -7.79
C HIS A 167 -4.13 3.13 -7.55
N GLY A 168 -4.62 3.87 -8.54
CA GLY A 168 -6.03 4.24 -8.66
C GLY A 168 -6.42 5.42 -7.79
N GLY A 169 -5.58 6.46 -7.75
CA GLY A 169 -5.98 7.77 -7.23
C GLY A 169 -7.19 8.31 -8.01
N THR A 170 -8.13 8.91 -7.29
CA THR A 170 -9.43 9.34 -7.84
C THR A 170 -9.50 10.85 -7.90
N TRP A 171 -9.94 11.39 -9.04
CA TRP A 171 -10.19 12.82 -9.15
C TRP A 171 -11.46 13.19 -8.38
N LYS A 172 -11.33 14.09 -7.41
CA LYS A 172 -12.46 14.56 -6.60
C LYS A 172 -12.50 16.08 -6.54
N THR A 173 -13.73 16.60 -6.49
CA THR A 173 -14.07 17.98 -6.20
C THR A 173 -15.09 17.98 -5.05
N GLY A 174 -15.18 19.07 -4.29
CA GLY A 174 -16.10 19.14 -3.16
C GLY A 174 -15.50 18.64 -1.84
N THR A 175 -16.32 18.69 -0.79
CA THR A 175 -15.98 18.28 0.57
C THR A 175 -15.85 16.76 0.71
N ASN A 176 -15.04 16.34 1.68
CA ASN A 176 -14.93 14.92 2.03
C ASN A 176 -16.21 14.47 2.73
N MET A 177 -16.92 13.51 2.14
CA MET A 177 -18.09 12.89 2.77
C MET A 177 -17.69 11.78 3.77
N CYS A 178 -16.52 11.17 3.59
CA CYS A 178 -16.02 10.08 4.42
C CYS A 178 -14.53 10.29 4.73
N ASN A 179 -14.17 10.36 6.00
CA ASN A 179 -12.79 10.54 6.49
C ASN A 179 -12.15 9.20 6.92
N MET A 180 -12.62 8.07 6.40
CA MET A 180 -12.00 6.77 6.69
C MET A 180 -10.79 6.52 5.77
N LYS A 181 -9.71 5.96 6.34
CA LYS A 181 -8.64 5.38 5.54
C LYS A 181 -9.18 4.13 4.84
N LEU A 182 -8.68 3.86 3.65
CA LEU A 182 -9.05 2.72 2.81
C LEU A 182 -7.90 1.73 2.69
N TRP A 183 -8.18 0.44 2.65
CA TRP A 183 -7.19 -0.54 2.21
C TRP A 183 -6.88 -0.36 0.71
N PRO A 184 -5.69 -0.80 0.24
CA PRO A 184 -5.38 -0.81 -1.19
C PRO A 184 -6.43 -1.58 -1.99
N LYS A 185 -6.63 -1.21 -3.27
CA LYS A 185 -7.58 -1.94 -4.14
C LYS A 185 -7.11 -3.39 -4.27
N GLY A 186 -7.98 -4.34 -3.94
CA GLY A 186 -7.78 -5.76 -4.19
C GLY A 186 -8.16 -6.14 -5.62
N HIS A 187 -8.19 -7.44 -5.91
CA HIS A 187 -8.66 -7.96 -7.19
C HIS A 187 -10.18 -7.78 -7.38
N ASP A 188 -10.93 -7.79 -6.28
CA ASP A 188 -12.38 -7.64 -6.30
C ASP A 188 -12.78 -6.18 -6.00
N PRO A 189 -13.39 -5.46 -6.96
CA PRO A 189 -13.82 -4.09 -6.77
C PRO A 189 -15.03 -3.93 -5.85
N GLU A 190 -15.81 -5.00 -5.60
CA GLU A 190 -17.05 -4.96 -4.80
C GLU A 190 -16.80 -5.09 -3.30
N VAL A 191 -15.59 -5.47 -2.90
CA VAL A 191 -15.22 -5.61 -1.48
C VAL A 191 -15.12 -4.23 -0.84
N ASN A 192 -15.84 -4.01 0.27
CA ASN A 192 -15.67 -2.79 1.06
C ASN A 192 -14.20 -2.64 1.47
N ARG A 193 -13.62 -1.46 1.27
CA ARG A 193 -12.22 -1.14 1.56
C ARG A 193 -12.06 -0.26 2.79
N GLU A 194 -13.14 0.24 3.38
CA GLU A 194 -13.11 1.10 4.56
C GLU A 194 -12.44 0.39 5.73
N THR A 195 -11.42 1.03 6.29
CA THR A 195 -10.76 0.53 7.50
C THR A 195 -11.48 1.04 8.75
N CYS A 196 -11.02 0.67 9.94
CA CYS A 196 -11.43 1.31 11.20
C CYS A 196 -10.65 2.60 11.52
N TYR A 197 -9.65 2.95 10.71
CA TYR A 197 -8.77 4.09 10.95
C TYR A 197 -9.34 5.34 10.26
N ARG A 198 -9.33 6.46 10.97
CA ARG A 198 -9.76 7.77 10.44
C ARG A 198 -8.57 8.62 10.03
N MET A 199 -8.78 9.42 8.99
CA MET A 199 -7.95 10.57 8.66
C MET A 199 -8.02 11.58 9.81
N ALA A 200 -6.93 12.30 10.05
CA ALA A 200 -6.97 13.40 11.02
C ALA A 200 -7.73 14.59 10.43
N ASP A 201 -8.75 15.05 11.14
CA ASP A 201 -9.64 16.14 10.72
C ASP A 201 -8.95 17.51 10.74
N THR A 202 -7.91 17.68 11.56
CA THR A 202 -7.17 18.94 11.73
C THR A 202 -5.90 18.97 10.89
N VAL A 203 -5.56 20.15 10.37
CA VAL A 203 -4.32 20.39 9.63
C VAL A 203 -3.11 20.69 10.54
N ASP A 204 -3.34 20.94 11.83
CA ASP A 204 -2.29 21.32 12.79
C ASP A 204 -1.21 20.24 12.98
N THR A 205 -1.58 18.99 12.73
CA THR A 205 -0.64 17.86 12.82
C THR A 205 0.23 17.71 11.58
N ILE A 206 -0.03 18.50 10.51
CA ILE A 206 0.69 18.41 9.24
C ILE A 206 1.98 19.22 9.35
N HIS A 207 3.11 18.52 9.25
CA HIS A 207 4.42 19.12 9.14
C HIS A 207 4.59 19.78 7.77
N ASN A 208 4.53 21.11 7.74
CA ASN A 208 4.53 21.91 6.53
C ASN A 208 5.81 22.73 6.34
N LYS A 209 6.91 22.08 5.94
CA LYS A 209 8.16 22.79 5.60
C LYS A 209 8.12 23.51 4.26
N ILE A 210 7.14 23.19 3.41
CA ILE A 210 7.06 23.73 2.05
C ILE A 210 6.24 25.02 1.98
N ASN A 211 5.67 25.47 3.11
CA ASN A 211 4.72 26.58 3.23
C ASN A 211 3.54 26.44 2.25
N ALA A 212 3.00 25.22 2.14
CA ALA A 212 1.80 24.95 1.36
C ALA A 212 0.56 25.54 2.04
N ASN A 213 -0.42 25.93 1.24
CA ASN A 213 -1.71 26.39 1.74
C ASN A 213 -2.53 25.19 2.26
N LEU A 214 -2.50 24.97 3.57
CA LEU A 214 -3.21 23.86 4.22
C LEU A 214 -4.73 24.09 4.36
N GLU A 215 -5.23 25.30 4.10
CA GLU A 215 -6.68 25.54 4.10
C GLU A 215 -7.38 24.65 3.08
N LYS A 216 -6.69 24.32 1.97
CA LYS A 216 -7.18 23.39 0.94
C LYS A 216 -7.31 21.94 1.41
N VAL A 217 -6.60 21.57 2.48
CA VAL A 217 -6.73 20.26 3.12
C VAL A 217 -7.92 20.27 4.08
N ALA A 218 -8.08 21.34 4.86
CA ALA A 218 -9.20 21.49 5.81
C ALA A 218 -10.54 21.68 5.08
N ASN A 219 -10.56 22.55 4.08
CA ASN A 219 -11.72 22.98 3.32
C ASN A 219 -11.40 22.93 1.82
N PRO A 220 -11.41 21.74 1.20
CA PRO A 220 -11.05 21.58 -0.21
C PRO A 220 -11.97 22.35 -1.18
N GLY A 221 -13.17 22.76 -0.72
CA GLY A 221 -14.06 23.59 -1.52
C GLY A 221 -14.38 22.96 -2.89
N SER A 222 -14.37 23.76 -3.94
CA SER A 222 -14.55 23.29 -5.33
C SER A 222 -13.24 22.87 -6.01
N ASP A 223 -12.09 23.02 -5.35
CA ASP A 223 -10.80 22.78 -5.98
C ASP A 223 -10.59 21.29 -6.24
N PRO A 224 -10.12 20.90 -7.44
CA PRO A 224 -9.88 19.51 -7.74
C PRO A 224 -8.65 18.99 -6.99
N ARG A 225 -8.73 17.74 -6.53
CA ARG A 225 -7.64 16.99 -5.92
C ARG A 225 -7.63 15.56 -6.45
N VAL A 226 -6.47 14.92 -6.37
CA VAL A 226 -6.35 13.47 -6.59
C VAL A 226 -6.32 12.81 -5.23
N GLU A 227 -7.38 12.10 -4.88
CA GLU A 227 -7.55 11.42 -3.60
C GLU A 227 -7.20 9.93 -3.71
N PHE A 228 -6.31 9.48 -2.83
CA PHE A 228 -6.01 8.08 -2.60
C PHE A 228 -6.68 7.59 -1.32
N ASN A 229 -6.45 8.29 -0.20
CA ASN A 229 -6.87 7.92 1.15
C ASN A 229 -6.56 6.45 1.50
N VAL A 230 -5.43 5.92 0.99
CA VAL A 230 -5.04 4.52 1.18
C VAL A 230 -4.03 4.37 2.29
N ILE A 231 -4.25 3.43 3.20
CA ILE A 231 -3.29 2.99 4.22
C ILE A 231 -2.70 1.62 3.84
N LYS A 232 -1.37 1.51 3.93
CA LYS A 232 -0.65 0.23 3.85
C LYS A 232 0.13 0.00 5.13
N ARG A 233 -0.06 -1.17 5.74
CA ARG A 233 0.72 -1.65 6.89
C ARG A 233 1.82 -2.60 6.44
N ASN A 234 2.98 -2.47 7.05
CA ASN A 234 4.15 -3.31 6.82
C ASN A 234 4.83 -3.66 8.15
N TYR A 235 5.32 -4.88 8.24
CA TYR A 235 6.09 -5.35 9.39
C TYR A 235 7.54 -4.96 9.24
N LEU A 236 8.10 -4.37 10.30
CA LEU A 236 9.52 -4.07 10.39
C LEU A 236 10.23 -5.13 11.23
N MET A 237 11.02 -5.94 10.54
CA MET A 237 12.03 -6.79 11.16
C MET A 237 13.09 -5.92 11.86
N GLU A 238 13.79 -6.50 12.83
CA GLU A 238 14.83 -5.76 13.56
C GLU A 238 15.89 -5.13 12.64
N GLN A 239 16.39 -5.88 11.65
CA GLN A 239 17.38 -5.38 10.70
C GLN A 239 16.81 -4.25 9.82
N ALA A 240 15.60 -4.44 9.29
CA ALA A 240 14.89 -3.44 8.50
C ALA A 240 14.60 -2.16 9.31
N SER A 241 14.24 -2.30 10.58
CA SER A 241 14.03 -1.17 11.50
C SER A 241 15.33 -0.41 11.78
N ARG A 242 16.45 -1.11 11.96
CA ARG A 242 17.77 -0.48 12.15
C ARG A 242 18.19 0.29 10.91
N LEU A 243 18.02 -0.29 9.72
CA LEU A 243 18.35 0.37 8.47
C LEU A 243 17.43 1.58 8.22
N PHE A 244 16.13 1.44 8.45
CA PHE A 244 15.17 2.55 8.33
C PHE A 244 15.57 3.72 9.23
N ARG A 245 15.90 3.43 10.50
CA ARG A 245 16.39 4.43 11.45
C ARG A 245 17.71 5.05 11.01
N LYS A 246 18.65 4.26 10.46
CA LYS A 246 19.91 4.77 9.91
C LYS A 246 19.66 5.71 8.73
N ASN A 247 18.86 5.29 7.75
CA ASN A 247 18.51 6.10 6.58
C ASN A 247 17.83 7.41 7.00
N LEU A 248 16.93 7.36 7.98
CA LEU A 248 16.34 8.59 8.52
C LEU A 248 17.36 9.50 9.20
N LYS A 249 18.35 8.97 9.93
CA LYS A 249 19.41 9.79 10.54
C LYS A 249 20.27 10.48 9.48
N ASP A 250 20.62 9.74 8.43
CA ASP A 250 21.50 10.20 7.36
C ASP A 250 20.80 11.20 6.43
N TYR A 251 19.56 10.91 6.03
CA TYR A 251 18.86 11.63 4.96
C TYR A 251 17.67 12.48 5.44
N ARG A 252 17.05 12.12 6.57
CA ARG A 252 15.82 12.74 7.13
C ARG A 252 14.56 12.65 6.27
N HIS A 253 14.69 12.20 5.03
CA HIS A 253 13.60 12.17 4.05
C HIS A 253 13.33 10.76 3.55
N LEU A 254 12.06 10.48 3.27
CA LEU A 254 11.60 9.30 2.57
C LEU A 254 11.31 9.66 1.10
N PRO A 255 11.79 8.88 0.12
CA PRO A 255 11.49 9.13 -1.29
C PRO A 255 10.07 8.65 -1.61
N LEU A 256 9.36 9.50 -2.34
CA LEU A 256 8.05 9.24 -2.89
C LEU A 256 8.08 9.54 -4.39
N GLU A 257 7.58 8.61 -5.21
CA GLU A 257 7.42 8.81 -6.64
C GLU A 257 5.94 8.82 -7.00
N VAL A 258 5.55 9.74 -7.87
CA VAL A 258 4.18 9.83 -8.40
C VAL A 258 4.26 9.64 -9.90
N PHE A 259 3.53 8.67 -10.42
CA PHE A 259 3.48 8.35 -11.83
C PHE A 259 2.05 8.53 -12.33
N ILE A 260 1.93 9.30 -13.41
CA ILE A 260 0.66 9.68 -14.00
C ILE A 260 0.72 9.25 -15.45
N SER A 261 -0.26 8.50 -15.92
CA SER A 261 -0.29 8.03 -17.31
C SER A 261 -1.69 8.11 -17.89
N ARG A 262 -1.80 8.24 -19.21
CA ARG A 262 -3.09 8.08 -19.88
C ARG A 262 -3.46 6.60 -19.97
N PRO A 263 -4.69 6.21 -19.62
CA PRO A 263 -5.15 4.82 -19.71
C PRO A 263 -5.10 4.35 -21.16
N GLY A 264 -4.67 3.09 -21.36
CA GLY A 264 -4.59 2.46 -22.69
C GLY A 264 -3.47 2.97 -23.60
N MET A 265 -2.68 3.96 -23.17
CA MET A 265 -1.54 4.48 -23.94
C MET A 265 -0.21 3.85 -23.47
N PRO A 266 0.80 3.75 -24.36
CA PRO A 266 2.14 3.38 -23.95
C PRO A 266 2.67 4.31 -22.84
N LYS A 267 3.33 3.75 -21.83
CA LYS A 267 3.96 4.50 -20.74
C LYS A 267 5.31 5.07 -21.18
N ASP A 268 5.28 5.98 -22.15
CA ASP A 268 6.45 6.71 -22.64
C ASP A 268 6.46 8.16 -22.13
N ALA A 269 7.57 8.87 -22.33
CA ALA A 269 7.75 10.24 -21.82
C ALA A 269 6.73 11.26 -22.40
N ALA A 270 6.08 10.93 -23.52
CA ALA A 270 5.06 11.78 -24.14
C ALA A 270 3.67 11.61 -23.50
N ASN A 271 3.38 10.41 -22.96
CA ASN A 271 2.06 10.06 -22.43
C ASN A 271 2.06 9.78 -20.92
N SER A 272 3.20 10.01 -20.26
CA SER A 272 3.33 9.87 -18.81
C SER A 272 4.08 11.04 -18.19
N LEU A 273 3.72 11.33 -16.95
CA LEU A 273 4.38 12.32 -16.11
C LEU A 273 4.92 11.61 -14.87
N HIS A 274 6.23 11.70 -14.68
CA HIS A 274 6.93 11.15 -13.53
C HIS A 274 7.40 12.28 -12.62
N LEU A 275 6.81 12.32 -11.43
CA LEU A 275 7.09 13.30 -10.39
C LEU A 275 7.70 12.61 -9.18
N MET A 276 8.33 13.40 -8.33
CA MET A 276 8.89 12.95 -7.06
C MET A 276 8.56 13.92 -5.94
N ALA A 277 8.60 13.42 -4.71
CA ALA A 277 8.55 14.17 -3.48
C ALA A 277 9.49 13.55 -2.44
N ASN A 278 10.02 14.40 -1.57
CA ASN A 278 10.83 13.99 -0.43
C ASN A 278 10.02 14.26 0.83
N VAL A 279 9.54 13.21 1.47
CA VAL A 279 8.71 13.31 2.68
C VAL A 279 9.63 13.54 3.86
N ASP A 280 9.51 14.68 4.52
CA ASP A 280 10.32 14.98 5.70
C ASP A 280 9.80 14.21 6.91
N LEU A 281 10.61 13.28 7.41
CA LEU A 281 10.32 12.42 8.54
C LEU A 281 11.25 12.70 9.73
N SER A 282 11.91 13.86 9.75
CA SER A 282 12.83 14.24 10.82
C SER A 282 12.19 14.21 12.20
N THR A 283 10.88 14.43 12.30
CA THR A 283 10.15 14.39 13.57
C THR A 283 10.08 12.99 14.20
N LEU A 284 10.14 11.92 13.40
CA LEU A 284 10.15 10.54 13.90
C LEU A 284 11.44 10.19 14.65
N LEU A 285 12.47 11.03 14.56
CA LEU A 285 13.72 10.87 15.29
C LEU A 285 13.68 11.54 16.67
N TYR A 286 12.59 12.24 17.01
CA TYR A 286 12.40 12.75 18.37
C TYR A 286 11.92 11.63 19.30
N PRO A 287 12.48 11.53 20.53
CA PRO A 287 12.06 10.53 21.51
C PRO A 287 10.56 10.55 21.75
N GLY A 288 9.93 9.38 21.64
CA GLY A 288 8.49 9.20 21.87
C GLY A 288 7.58 9.52 20.68
N VAL A 289 8.10 10.09 19.60
CA VAL A 289 7.30 10.38 18.41
C VAL A 289 7.17 9.12 17.56
N SER A 290 5.93 8.68 17.34
CA SER A 290 5.62 7.51 16.51
C SER A 290 4.87 7.86 15.23
N ARG A 291 4.36 9.09 15.10
CA ARG A 291 3.55 9.52 13.96
C ARG A 291 4.10 10.82 13.37
N CYS A 292 4.13 10.89 12.04
CA CYS A 292 4.48 12.08 11.28
C CYS A 292 3.55 12.19 10.08
N ARG A 293 2.76 13.26 10.01
CA ARG A 293 1.95 13.62 8.85
C ARG A 293 2.61 14.83 8.21
N ALA A 294 2.98 14.78 6.94
CA ALA A 294 3.78 15.81 6.29
C ALA A 294 3.21 16.20 4.93
N SER A 295 3.27 17.50 4.61
CA SER A 295 2.97 18.02 3.28
C SER A 295 4.25 18.14 2.46
N CYS A 296 4.24 17.57 1.25
CA CYS A 296 5.43 17.39 0.42
C CYS A 296 5.21 17.99 -0.97
N GLY A 297 6.10 18.90 -1.40
CA GLY A 297 5.99 19.54 -2.70
C GLY A 297 6.43 18.60 -3.83
N LEU A 298 5.59 18.48 -4.85
CA LEU A 298 5.90 17.69 -6.04
C LEU A 298 6.90 18.43 -6.93
N ARG A 299 7.85 17.67 -7.50
CA ARG A 299 8.85 18.15 -8.45
C ARG A 299 9.01 17.15 -9.59
N THR A 300 9.55 17.58 -10.72
CA THR A 300 9.90 16.66 -11.82
C THR A 300 10.91 15.63 -11.34
N PHE A 301 10.76 14.39 -11.82
CA PHE A 301 11.67 13.32 -11.43
C PHE A 301 13.11 13.62 -11.87
N HIS A 302 14.05 13.54 -10.94
CA HIS A 302 15.48 13.67 -11.20
C HIS A 302 16.26 12.69 -10.33
N LYS A 303 16.85 11.68 -10.96
CA LYS A 303 17.41 10.51 -10.27
C LYS A 303 18.56 10.86 -9.33
N LYS A 304 19.47 11.74 -9.74
CA LYS A 304 20.63 12.12 -8.92
C LYS A 304 20.21 12.83 -7.63
N GLU A 305 19.15 13.63 -7.66
CA GLU A 305 18.67 14.36 -6.49
C GLU A 305 17.99 13.42 -5.49
N ILE A 306 17.20 12.45 -5.96
CA ILE A 306 16.63 11.41 -5.10
C ILE A 306 17.75 10.67 -4.38
N LEU A 307 18.75 10.19 -5.13
CA LEU A 307 19.87 9.47 -4.56
C LEU A 307 20.60 10.30 -3.49
N GLN A 308 20.86 11.58 -3.77
CA GLN A 308 21.54 12.47 -2.82
C GLN A 308 20.70 12.77 -1.57
N ARG A 309 19.38 12.98 -1.73
CA ARG A 309 18.50 13.41 -0.64
C ARG A 309 17.91 12.27 0.18
N THR A 310 17.82 11.06 -0.36
CA THR A 310 17.16 9.93 0.30
C THR A 310 17.97 8.64 0.28
N GLY A 311 19.09 8.58 -0.46
CA GLY A 311 19.91 7.37 -0.60
C GLY A 311 19.30 6.28 -1.51
N LEU A 312 18.21 6.57 -2.22
CA LEU A 312 17.53 5.59 -3.06
C LEU A 312 18.28 5.40 -4.39
N GLN A 313 18.65 4.15 -4.67
CA GLN A 313 19.47 3.78 -5.84
C GLN A 313 18.64 3.51 -7.10
N SER A 314 17.50 2.83 -6.93
CA SER A 314 16.62 2.40 -8.02
C SER A 314 15.25 3.07 -7.92
N SER A 315 14.72 3.56 -9.04
CA SER A 315 13.33 4.00 -9.14
C SER A 315 12.44 2.83 -9.56
N TYR A 316 11.20 2.83 -9.05
CA TYR A 316 10.20 1.83 -9.44
C TYR A 316 9.67 2.08 -10.86
N PHE A 317 9.39 3.33 -11.20
CA PHE A 317 8.78 3.69 -12.48
C PHE A 317 9.82 3.91 -13.59
N ALA A 318 11.08 4.15 -13.23
CA ALA A 318 12.20 4.28 -14.15
C ALA A 318 13.37 3.36 -13.71
N PRO A 319 13.22 2.03 -13.82
CA PRO A 319 14.28 1.09 -13.44
C PRO A 319 15.47 1.19 -14.40
N ASP A 320 16.68 1.08 -13.86
CA ASP A 320 17.88 1.00 -14.70
C ASP A 320 17.89 -0.29 -15.49
N VAL A 321 17.96 -0.17 -16.82
CA VAL A 321 18.01 -1.30 -17.76
C VAL A 321 19.26 -2.20 -17.54
N ASN A 322 20.21 -1.78 -16.71
CA ASN A 322 21.50 -2.46 -16.47
C ASN A 322 21.71 -3.00 -15.04
N VAL A 323 20.68 -3.08 -14.18
CA VAL A 323 20.80 -3.80 -12.90
C VAL A 323 20.42 -5.26 -13.11
N GLY A 324 21.45 -6.10 -13.28
CA GLY A 324 21.29 -7.53 -13.40
C GLY A 324 20.52 -8.15 -12.22
N LYS A 325 19.41 -8.80 -12.53
CA LYS A 325 18.74 -9.87 -11.77
C LYS A 325 18.40 -9.58 -10.29
N CYS A 326 17.20 -9.06 -10.07
CA CYS A 326 16.21 -9.72 -9.21
C CYS A 326 14.79 -9.25 -9.59
N ALA A 327 14.22 -9.91 -10.60
CA ALA A 327 12.78 -9.94 -10.81
C ALA A 327 12.45 -11.33 -11.35
N THR A 328 11.76 -12.13 -10.54
CA THR A 328 11.00 -13.28 -11.02
C THR A 328 9.92 -12.75 -11.96
N PRO A 329 9.90 -13.15 -13.24
CA PRO A 329 8.79 -12.82 -14.11
C PRO A 329 7.61 -13.73 -13.77
N VAL A 330 6.45 -13.14 -13.48
CA VAL A 330 5.18 -13.86 -13.48
C VAL A 330 4.96 -14.38 -14.90
N VAL A 331 4.91 -15.70 -15.01
CA VAL A 331 4.72 -16.46 -16.24
C VAL A 331 3.24 -16.46 -16.59
N ASP A 332 2.82 -15.62 -17.52
CA ASP A 332 1.58 -15.86 -18.27
C ASP A 332 1.91 -16.76 -19.47
N LYS A 333 1.71 -18.08 -19.27
CA LYS A 333 1.72 -19.09 -20.33
C LYS A 333 0.29 -19.32 -20.83
N LYS A 334 0.03 -18.91 -22.06
CA LYS A 334 -0.87 -19.58 -23.03
C LYS A 334 -0.27 -19.30 -24.42
N GLY A 335 0.55 -20.22 -24.95
CA GLY A 335 0.12 -21.28 -25.86
C GLY A 335 -0.26 -20.67 -27.22
N GLY A 336 0.42 -20.85 -28.35
CA GLY A 336 1.40 -21.83 -28.79
C GLY A 336 1.12 -22.07 -30.28
N LYS A 337 2.13 -21.99 -31.15
CA LYS A 337 2.25 -22.83 -32.36
C LYS A 337 3.63 -22.68 -32.99
N ALA A 338 4.30 -23.82 -33.04
CA ALA A 338 5.60 -24.06 -33.63
C ALA A 338 5.56 -23.94 -35.16
N LYS A 339 6.72 -23.57 -35.73
CA LYS A 339 7.18 -24.10 -37.01
C LYS A 339 8.70 -24.15 -37.04
N ASP A 340 9.20 -25.37 -37.16
CA ASP A 340 10.56 -25.76 -37.54
C ASP A 340 11.06 -25.01 -38.78
N ASP A 341 12.37 -24.71 -38.85
CA ASP A 341 13.20 -25.35 -39.88
C ASP A 341 14.73 -25.20 -39.64
N LYS A 342 15.38 -26.37 -39.71
CA LYS A 342 16.69 -26.68 -40.32
C LYS A 342 18.00 -25.98 -39.91
N SER A 343 18.79 -26.78 -39.18
CA SER A 343 20.08 -27.38 -39.60
C SER A 343 21.19 -26.51 -40.21
N LYS A 344 22.36 -26.48 -39.57
CA LYS A 344 23.53 -27.26 -40.02
C LYS A 344 24.69 -27.22 -39.02
N ALA A 345 25.28 -28.39 -38.84
CA ALA A 345 26.33 -28.70 -37.90
C ALA A 345 27.74 -28.32 -38.42
N SER A 346 28.57 -27.92 -37.45
CA SER A 346 29.99 -28.27 -37.24
C SER A 346 30.95 -28.40 -38.43
N LYS A 347 32.04 -27.60 -38.38
CA LYS A 347 33.39 -28.17 -38.44
C LYS A 347 34.39 -27.29 -37.69
N SER A 348 35.17 -27.97 -36.86
CA SER A 348 36.29 -27.51 -36.05
C SER A 348 37.50 -27.11 -36.89
N ASP A 349 38.27 -26.12 -36.43
CA ASP A 349 39.72 -26.25 -36.40
C ASP A 349 40.40 -25.36 -35.34
N LYS A 350 41.48 -25.89 -34.76
CA LYS A 350 42.29 -25.35 -33.66
C LYS A 350 43.33 -24.33 -34.15
N GLY A 351 43.63 -23.31 -33.33
CA GLY A 351 45.02 -22.85 -33.17
C GLY A 351 45.31 -21.33 -33.04
N ALA A 352 45.64 -20.92 -31.82
CA ALA A 352 46.69 -19.96 -31.42
C ALA A 352 46.55 -18.43 -31.63
N SER A 353 46.32 -17.76 -30.49
CA SER A 353 46.92 -16.51 -29.97
C SER A 353 47.16 -15.30 -30.88
N SER A 354 46.36 -14.24 -30.70
CA SER A 354 46.88 -12.86 -30.65
C SER A 354 46.00 -11.98 -29.75
N LYS A 355 46.64 -11.06 -29.03
CA LYS A 355 46.04 -10.15 -28.04
C LYS A 355 44.90 -9.34 -28.65
N VAL A 356 43.66 -9.55 -28.21
CA VAL A 356 42.55 -8.61 -28.47
C VAL A 356 42.65 -7.50 -27.43
N GLN A 357 43.20 -6.35 -27.84
CA GLN A 357 43.01 -5.10 -27.11
C GLN A 357 41.51 -4.80 -27.07
N ASP A 358 40.99 -4.53 -25.87
CA ASP A 358 39.59 -4.20 -25.67
C ASP A 358 39.28 -2.87 -26.36
N LEU A 359 38.64 -2.93 -27.54
CA LEU A 359 38.23 -1.76 -28.35
C LEU A 359 37.33 -0.77 -27.59
N LYS A 360 36.83 -1.15 -26.40
CA LYS A 360 36.09 -0.28 -25.49
C LYS A 360 36.93 0.85 -24.89
N GLN A 361 38.26 0.74 -24.87
CA GLN A 361 39.15 1.79 -24.36
C GLN A 361 39.42 2.91 -25.39
N LEU A 362 39.00 2.74 -26.64
CA LEU A 362 39.13 3.75 -27.71
C LEU A 362 37.85 4.57 -27.94
N LEU A 363 36.79 4.28 -27.21
CA LEU A 363 35.57 5.09 -27.26
C LEU A 363 35.76 6.33 -26.38
N PRO A 364 35.47 7.54 -26.90
CA PRO A 364 35.35 8.72 -26.06
C PRO A 364 34.37 8.40 -24.93
N SER A 365 34.74 8.74 -23.69
CA SER A 365 33.83 8.66 -22.54
C SER A 365 32.50 9.29 -22.96
N PRO A 366 31.35 8.60 -22.78
CA PRO A 366 30.07 9.16 -23.20
C PRO A 366 29.94 10.53 -22.55
N VAL A 367 29.77 11.55 -23.40
CA VAL A 367 29.53 12.93 -22.97
C VAL A 367 28.40 12.86 -21.96
N VAL A 368 28.70 13.20 -20.71
CA VAL A 368 27.71 13.28 -19.64
C VAL A 368 26.79 14.43 -20.03
N VAL A 369 25.71 14.11 -20.76
CA VAL A 369 24.61 15.04 -20.96
C VAL A 369 24.04 15.27 -19.57
N GLU A 370 24.31 16.45 -19.01
CA GLU A 370 23.86 16.82 -17.69
C GLU A 370 22.33 16.92 -17.75
N GLU A 371 21.65 15.93 -17.15
CA GLU A 371 20.19 15.93 -17.06
C GLU A 371 19.72 17.23 -16.39
N PRO A 372 18.64 17.85 -16.91
CA PRO A 372 18.14 19.10 -16.34
C PRO A 372 17.76 18.92 -14.86
N PRO A 373 17.99 19.95 -14.02
CA PRO A 373 17.67 19.88 -12.60
C PRO A 373 16.16 19.69 -12.39
N SER A 374 15.78 19.16 -11.23
CA SER A 374 14.36 19.05 -10.90
C SER A 374 13.70 20.43 -10.78
N VAL A 375 12.45 20.51 -11.22
CA VAL A 375 11.64 21.73 -11.21
C VAL A 375 10.41 21.49 -10.36
N LEU A 376 10.10 22.43 -9.47
CA LEU A 376 8.86 22.38 -8.67
C LEU A 376 7.64 22.47 -9.57
N VAL A 377 6.64 21.66 -9.28
CA VAL A 377 5.35 21.69 -9.99
C VAL A 377 4.44 22.70 -9.30
N TYR A 378 3.83 23.56 -10.09
CA TYR A 378 2.93 24.61 -9.62
C TYR A 378 1.52 24.40 -10.17
N GLY A 379 0.54 24.69 -9.34
CA GLY A 379 -0.87 24.73 -9.69
C GLY A 379 -1.22 25.96 -10.52
N ASN A 380 -2.42 25.91 -11.10
CA ASN A 380 -2.94 26.90 -12.04
C ASN A 380 -3.41 28.22 -11.39
N GLN A 381 -3.89 28.16 -10.15
CA GLN A 381 -4.36 29.33 -9.42
C GLN A 381 -3.21 29.87 -8.55
N GLN A 382 -2.72 31.05 -8.91
CA GLN A 382 -1.77 31.86 -8.10
C GLN A 382 -0.33 31.35 -7.99
N GLY A 383 0.09 30.37 -8.79
CA GLY A 383 1.45 29.84 -8.72
C GLY A 383 1.75 29.15 -7.38
N GLU A 384 0.72 28.64 -6.72
CA GLU A 384 0.89 27.83 -5.52
C GLU A 384 1.52 26.48 -5.87
N ARG A 385 2.32 25.93 -4.95
CA ARG A 385 2.99 24.64 -5.17
C ARG A 385 1.98 23.51 -5.18
N THR A 386 2.14 22.56 -6.11
CA THR A 386 1.45 21.27 -6.05
C THR A 386 2.08 20.44 -4.95
N PHE A 387 1.27 19.90 -4.05
CA PHE A 387 1.77 19.13 -2.91
C PHE A 387 0.91 17.91 -2.62
N ILE A 388 1.52 16.91 -2.01
CA ILE A 388 0.88 15.70 -1.52
C ILE A 388 0.99 15.61 -0.01
N VAL A 389 -0.06 15.15 0.66
CA VAL A 389 -0.02 14.86 2.10
C VAL A 389 0.19 13.36 2.30
N VAL A 390 1.18 13.03 3.12
CA VAL A 390 1.57 11.65 3.45
C VAL A 390 1.69 11.53 4.96
N GLU A 391 1.18 10.44 5.51
CA GLU A 391 1.33 10.10 6.92
C GLU A 391 2.10 8.81 7.11
N ILE A 392 3.06 8.85 8.01
CA ILE A 392 3.82 7.71 8.49
C ILE A 392 3.50 7.50 9.96
N GLU A 393 3.10 6.30 10.32
CA GLU A 393 2.77 5.92 11.69
C GLU A 393 3.47 4.61 12.05
N LEU A 394 4.16 4.60 13.18
CA LEU A 394 4.79 3.44 13.77
C LEU A 394 4.00 3.03 15.01
N GLN A 395 3.88 1.73 15.25
CA GLN A 395 3.24 1.25 16.47
C GLN A 395 4.05 1.60 17.73
N LYS A 396 5.38 1.56 17.63
CA LYS A 396 6.32 1.99 18.68
C LYS A 396 7.21 3.13 18.14
N PRO A 397 7.56 4.12 18.94
CA PRO A 397 8.51 5.16 18.53
C PRO A 397 9.86 4.58 18.06
N LEU A 398 10.53 5.22 17.08
CA LEU A 398 11.89 4.81 16.67
C LEU A 398 12.92 5.06 17.78
N GLU A 399 12.71 6.16 18.50
CA GLU A 399 13.48 6.55 19.67
C GLU A 399 12.53 6.49 20.87
N MET A 400 12.80 5.60 21.83
CA MET A 400 11.98 5.51 23.04
C MET A 400 12.14 6.77 23.88
N GLN A 401 11.07 7.17 24.58
CA GLN A 401 11.17 8.27 25.54
C GLN A 401 12.18 7.89 26.62
N ARG A 402 13.07 8.83 26.94
CA ARG A 402 13.96 8.70 28.08
C ARG A 402 13.20 9.19 29.32
N PRO A 403 13.19 8.44 30.43
CA PRO A 403 12.65 8.94 31.68
C PRO A 403 13.46 10.17 32.13
N ILE A 404 12.81 11.08 32.86
CA ILE A 404 13.43 12.33 33.34
C ILE A 404 14.65 12.04 34.22
N GLU A 405 14.64 10.92 34.93
CA GLU A 405 15.73 10.40 35.76
C GLU A 405 17.01 10.11 34.95
N ASP A 406 16.89 9.76 33.67
CA ASP A 406 18.04 9.53 32.77
C ASP A 406 18.58 10.82 32.14
N LEU A 407 17.91 11.96 32.35
CA LEU A 407 18.36 13.27 31.87
C LEU A 407 19.27 13.99 32.88
N THR A 408 19.40 13.48 34.11
CA THR A 408 20.26 14.04 35.15
C THR A 408 21.63 13.37 35.20
N VAL A 409 22.36 13.33 34.09
CA VAL A 409 23.82 13.12 34.09
C VAL A 409 24.44 13.83 32.87
N GLU A 410 24.87 15.07 33.06
CA GLU A 410 26.18 15.66 32.67
C GLU A 410 26.20 17.17 32.93
#